data_AF-A0A8S3JAX5-F1
#
_entry.id   AF-A0A8S3JAX5-F1
#
_cell.length_a   1.000
_cell.length_b   1.000
_cell.length_c   1.000
_cell.angle_alpha   90.00
_cell.angle_beta   90.00
_cell.angle_gamma   90.00
#
_symmetry.space_group_name_H-M   'P 1'
#
loop_
_entity.id
_entity.type
_entity.pdbx_description
1 polymer ?
#
loop_
_entity_poly.entity_id
_entity_poly.type
_entity_poly.pdbx_seq_one_letter_code
_entity_poly.pdbx_strand_id
1 'polypeptide(L)'
;QTTPLRYQCLRLITWPWFERISMFVILLNCVTLGMYQPCSHFTTSEMPKKCDTVRCIWLQATDYFIFGFFTIEMCVKMIAMGIFGKGSYLAETWNRLDCFIVVSGLIESVIPGDNLSLSAIRTVRVLRPLRAINRVPSMRILVMLLLDTLPMLGNVLLLCFFVFFIFGIVGVQLWKGLLRNRCFLQLNATTIPNHALF
;
A
#
# COMPACT_ATOMS: atom_id res chain seq x y z
N GLN A 1 -5.74 -33.05 -22.45
CA GLN A 1 -4.62 -33.87 -21.94
C GLN A 1 -3.99 -33.15 -20.76
N THR A 2 -4.19 -33.66 -19.54
CA THR A 2 -3.70 -33.08 -18.29
C THR A 2 -2.25 -33.49 -18.08
N THR A 3 -1.31 -32.55 -18.17
CA THR A 3 0.11 -32.80 -17.90
C THR A 3 0.32 -33.26 -16.45
N PRO A 4 1.20 -34.24 -16.17
CA PRO A 4 1.43 -34.77 -14.81
C PRO A 4 1.91 -33.69 -13.83
N LEU A 5 2.60 -32.66 -14.36
CA LEU A 5 3.02 -31.47 -13.62
C LEU A 5 1.83 -30.70 -13.03
N ARG A 6 0.72 -30.57 -13.78
CA ARG A 6 -0.48 -29.88 -13.29
C ARG A 6 -1.13 -30.60 -12.12
N TYR A 7 -1.21 -31.93 -12.18
CA TYR A 7 -1.80 -32.72 -11.10
C TYR A 7 -0.97 -32.66 -9.81
N GLN A 8 0.37 -32.70 -9.91
CA GLN A 8 1.24 -32.55 -8.76
C GLN A 8 1.18 -31.14 -8.15
N CYS A 9 1.13 -30.08 -8.98
CA CYS A 9 0.93 -28.73 -8.49
C CYS A 9 -0.43 -28.54 -7.83
N LEU A 10 -1.51 -29.08 -8.42
CA LEU A 10 -2.86 -29.05 -7.82
C LEU A 10 -2.85 -29.74 -6.45
N ARG A 11 -2.22 -30.90 -6.32
CA ARG A 11 -2.11 -31.64 -5.05
C ARG A 11 -1.30 -30.88 -3.99
N LEU A 12 -0.27 -30.15 -4.42
CA LEU A 12 0.57 -29.32 -3.54
C LEU A 12 -0.19 -28.05 -3.08
N ILE A 13 -1.04 -27.49 -3.93
CA ILE A 13 -1.86 -26.29 -3.65
C ILE A 13 -3.04 -26.62 -2.74
N THR A 14 -3.68 -27.77 -2.92
CA THR A 14 -4.82 -28.20 -2.07
C THR A 14 -4.41 -28.71 -0.70
N TRP A 15 -3.12 -28.61 -0.34
CA TRP A 15 -2.64 -29.15 0.92
C TRP A 15 -3.06 -28.24 2.09
N PRO A 16 -3.91 -28.72 3.02
CA PRO A 16 -4.49 -27.87 4.07
C PRO A 16 -3.44 -27.33 5.06
N TRP A 17 -2.31 -28.01 5.18
CA TRP A 17 -1.16 -27.54 5.96
C TRP A 17 -0.43 -26.39 5.30
N PHE A 18 -0.37 -26.38 3.97
CA PHE A 18 0.29 -25.32 3.22
C PHE A 18 -0.45 -23.99 3.37
N GLU A 19 -1.79 -24.00 3.30
CA GLU A 19 -2.60 -22.82 3.58
C GLU A 19 -2.46 -22.34 5.03
N ARG A 20 -2.41 -23.26 6.00
CA ARG A 20 -2.25 -22.90 7.42
C ARG A 20 -0.88 -22.28 7.72
N ILE A 21 0.19 -22.79 7.11
CA ILE A 21 1.54 -22.24 7.23
C ILE A 21 1.60 -20.85 6.59
N SER A 22 1.03 -20.68 5.40
CA SER A 22 0.92 -19.39 4.71
C SER A 22 0.22 -18.34 5.59
N MET A 23 -0.93 -18.69 6.19
CA MET A 23 -1.64 -17.80 7.11
C MET A 23 -0.83 -17.44 8.36
N PHE A 24 -0.14 -18.41 8.96
CA PHE A 24 0.69 -18.15 10.15
C PHE A 24 1.86 -17.20 9.83
N VAL A 25 2.47 -17.37 8.67
CA VAL A 25 3.56 -16.50 8.17
C VAL A 25 3.05 -15.08 7.91
N ILE A 26 1.86 -14.92 7.32
CA ILE A 26 1.24 -13.61 7.12
C ILE A 26 0.90 -12.95 8.46
N LEU A 27 0.38 -13.72 9.42
CA LEU A 27 0.02 -13.19 10.74
C LEU A 27 1.26 -12.71 11.51
N LEU A 28 2.36 -13.47 11.46
CA LEU A 28 3.66 -13.03 11.99
C LEU A 28 4.17 -11.78 11.27
N ASN A 29 3.97 -11.68 9.95
CA ASN A 29 4.32 -10.48 9.19
C ASN A 29 3.50 -9.26 9.62
N CYS A 30 2.20 -9.42 9.84
CA CYS A 30 1.33 -8.34 10.32
C CYS A 30 1.67 -7.90 11.74
N VAL A 31 2.02 -8.83 12.63
CA VAL A 31 2.46 -8.50 14.00
C VAL A 31 3.79 -7.76 13.97
N THR A 32 4.74 -8.21 13.17
CA THR A 32 6.05 -7.56 13.03
C THR A 32 5.94 -6.17 12.38
N LEU A 33 5.03 -5.99 11.42
CA LEU A 33 4.70 -4.68 10.83
C LEU A 33 3.92 -3.78 11.80
N GLY A 34 3.04 -4.32 12.64
CA GLY A 34 2.32 -3.57 13.67
C GLY A 34 3.24 -3.13 14.83
N MET A 35 4.26 -3.92 15.12
CA MET A 35 5.35 -3.57 16.04
C MET A 35 6.38 -2.62 15.40
N TYR A 36 6.23 -2.28 14.12
CA TYR A 36 7.10 -1.33 13.45
C TYR A 36 6.86 0.07 14.01
N GLN A 37 7.77 0.51 14.86
CA GLN A 37 7.85 1.91 15.24
C GLN A 37 8.57 2.65 14.11
N PRO A 38 7.92 3.58 13.40
CA PRO A 38 8.61 4.39 12.42
C PRO A 38 9.72 5.13 13.17
N CYS A 39 10.97 4.91 12.78
CA CYS A 39 12.10 5.64 13.31
C CYS A 39 11.88 7.13 13.04
N SER A 40 11.31 7.85 14.00
CA SER A 40 11.13 9.29 13.96
C SER A 40 12.46 9.96 14.30
N HIS A 41 13.36 10.01 13.32
CA HIS A 41 14.39 11.03 13.29
C HIS A 41 14.33 11.75 11.95
N PHE A 42 13.38 12.68 11.86
CA PHE A 42 13.60 13.93 11.14
C PHE A 42 14.69 14.67 11.93
N THR A 43 15.95 14.38 11.63
CA THR A 43 17.05 15.28 11.96
C THR A 43 17.70 15.63 10.65
N THR A 44 17.30 16.80 10.17
CA THR A 44 18.11 17.81 9.50
C THR A 44 19.20 17.27 8.58
N SER A 45 18.98 17.47 7.28
CA SER A 45 20.03 17.70 6.27
C SER A 45 21.33 16.90 6.45
N GLU A 46 21.30 15.63 6.06
CA GLU A 46 22.36 14.91 5.33
C GLU A 46 22.13 13.41 5.48
N MET A 47 21.95 12.74 4.34
CA MET A 47 21.95 11.29 4.16
C MET A 47 20.82 10.51 4.88
N PRO A 48 20.06 9.65 4.17
CA PRO A 48 19.18 8.71 4.85
C PRO A 48 20.06 7.73 5.63
N LYS A 49 20.27 7.97 6.94
CA LYS A 49 20.90 6.97 7.81
C LYS A 49 20.02 5.72 7.76
N LYS A 50 20.54 4.71 7.06
CA LYS A 50 20.02 3.35 7.03
C LYS A 50 19.73 2.96 8.49
N CYS A 51 18.50 2.57 8.79
CA CYS A 51 18.13 2.15 10.13
C CYS A 51 18.91 0.87 10.49
N ASP A 52 20.13 1.01 11.02
CA ASP A 52 21.04 -0.09 11.36
C ASP A 52 20.67 -0.76 12.70
N THR A 53 19.45 -0.55 13.19
CA THR A 53 18.95 -1.33 14.32
C THR A 53 18.74 -2.78 13.86
N VAL A 54 19.28 -3.74 14.62
CA VAL A 54 19.14 -5.19 14.38
C VAL A 54 17.69 -5.55 14.03
N ARG A 55 16.71 -4.94 14.73
CA ARG A 55 15.27 -5.09 14.46
C ARG A 55 14.88 -4.78 13.00
N CYS A 56 15.34 -3.67 12.43
CA CYS A 56 14.97 -3.24 11.08
C CYS A 56 15.52 -4.19 10.00
N ILE A 57 16.72 -4.73 10.22
CA ILE A 57 17.33 -5.72 9.31
C ILE A 57 16.55 -7.03 9.34
N TRP A 58 16.19 -7.52 10.53
CA TRP A 58 15.36 -8.73 10.68
C TRP A 58 13.96 -8.56 10.08
N LEU A 59 13.34 -7.40 10.30
CA LEU A 59 12.05 -7.04 9.71
C LEU A 59 12.11 -7.06 8.18
N GLN A 60 13.08 -6.35 7.59
CA GLN A 60 13.23 -6.27 6.15
C GLN A 60 13.60 -7.62 5.51
N ALA A 61 14.45 -8.41 6.16
CA ALA A 61 14.81 -9.75 5.70
C ALA A 61 13.61 -10.70 5.72
N THR A 62 12.80 -10.65 6.78
CA THR A 62 11.58 -11.45 6.92
C THR A 62 10.56 -11.07 5.85
N ASP A 63 10.34 -9.78 5.60
CA ASP A 63 9.45 -9.29 4.55
C ASP A 63 9.83 -9.78 3.14
N TYR A 64 11.13 -9.81 2.84
CA TYR A 64 11.66 -10.26 1.56
C TYR A 64 11.59 -11.79 1.42
N PHE A 65 11.90 -12.53 2.50
CA PHE A 65 11.76 -13.99 2.53
C PHE A 65 10.31 -14.42 2.30
N ILE A 66 9.38 -13.78 3.00
CA ILE A 66 7.95 -13.99 2.88
C ILE A 66 7.46 -13.65 1.46
N PHE A 67 7.94 -12.53 0.90
CA PHE A 67 7.64 -12.16 -0.48
C PHE A 67 8.12 -13.22 -1.47
N GLY A 68 9.35 -13.70 -1.35
CA GLY A 68 9.93 -14.72 -2.23
C GLY A 68 9.15 -16.03 -2.16
N PHE A 69 8.88 -16.53 -0.95
CA PHE A 69 8.10 -17.75 -0.74
C PHE A 69 6.71 -17.66 -1.39
N PHE A 70 6.00 -16.54 -1.20
CA PHE A 70 4.66 -16.33 -1.76
C PHE A 70 4.63 -16.03 -3.25
N THR A 71 5.72 -15.47 -3.79
CA THR A 71 5.90 -15.29 -5.23
C THR A 71 6.07 -16.64 -5.90
N ILE A 72 6.92 -17.51 -5.34
CA ILE A 72 7.11 -18.88 -5.86
C ILE A 72 5.80 -19.66 -5.82
N GLU A 73 5.06 -19.60 -4.71
CA GLU A 73 3.73 -20.22 -4.59
C GLU A 73 2.78 -19.76 -5.70
N MET A 74 2.71 -18.45 -5.99
CA MET A 74 1.82 -17.95 -7.04
C MET A 74 2.31 -18.29 -8.44
N CYS A 75 3.61 -18.26 -8.69
CA CYS A 75 4.16 -18.72 -9.96
C CYS A 75 3.78 -20.19 -10.21
N VAL A 76 3.85 -21.04 -9.18
CA VAL A 76 3.40 -22.44 -9.25
C VAL A 76 1.90 -22.53 -9.54
N LYS A 77 1.06 -21.74 -8.85
CA LYS A 77 -0.39 -21.66 -9.12
C LYS A 77 -0.72 -21.19 -10.54
N MET A 78 0.01 -20.19 -11.03
CA MET A 78 -0.13 -19.61 -12.37
C MET A 78 0.24 -20.63 -13.46
N ILE A 79 1.31 -21.40 -13.26
CA ILE A 79 1.73 -22.48 -14.16
C ILE A 79 0.73 -23.65 -14.11
N ALA A 80 0.22 -23.99 -12.92
CA ALA A 80 -0.75 -25.08 -12.74
C ALA A 80 -2.09 -24.78 -13.43
N MET A 81 -2.63 -23.58 -13.28
CA MET A 81 -3.91 -23.17 -13.87
C MET A 81 -3.75 -22.75 -15.35
N GLY A 82 -2.58 -22.25 -15.74
CA GLY A 82 -2.26 -21.81 -17.10
C GLY A 82 -2.50 -20.31 -17.32
N ILE A 83 -1.62 -19.70 -18.12
CA ILE A 83 -1.60 -18.25 -18.38
C ILE A 83 -2.63 -17.85 -19.45
N PHE A 84 -2.80 -18.65 -20.51
CA PHE A 84 -3.73 -18.40 -21.63
C PHE A 84 -4.59 -19.64 -21.95
N GLY A 85 -5.88 -19.61 -21.62
CA GLY A 85 -6.89 -20.66 -21.85
C GLY A 85 -8.27 -20.29 -21.29
N LYS A 86 -9.35 -21.01 -21.65
CA LYS A 86 -10.77 -20.76 -21.31
C LYS A 86 -11.17 -20.89 -19.81
N GLY A 87 -10.22 -20.63 -18.91
CA GLY A 87 -10.35 -20.55 -17.44
C GLY A 87 -9.09 -19.89 -16.85
N SER A 88 -8.50 -18.98 -17.61
CA SER A 88 -7.16 -18.42 -17.39
C SER A 88 -7.04 -17.67 -16.08
N TYR A 89 -5.88 -17.82 -15.44
CA TYR A 89 -5.45 -17.08 -14.26
C TYR A 89 -5.69 -15.55 -14.41
N LEU A 90 -5.51 -14.99 -15.61
CA LEU A 90 -5.67 -13.55 -15.89
C LEU A 90 -7.11 -13.04 -16.04
N ALA A 91 -8.13 -13.91 -16.08
CA ALA A 91 -9.53 -13.47 -16.16
C ALA A 91 -10.03 -12.85 -14.84
N GLU A 92 -9.39 -13.24 -13.72
CA GLU A 92 -9.72 -12.78 -12.38
C GLU A 92 -9.00 -11.46 -12.07
N THR A 93 -9.75 -10.37 -11.84
CA THR A 93 -9.19 -9.02 -11.59
C THR A 93 -8.17 -8.99 -10.45
N TRP A 94 -8.47 -9.70 -9.36
CA TRP A 94 -7.59 -9.81 -8.19
C TRP A 94 -6.23 -10.41 -8.50
N ASN A 95 -6.21 -11.31 -9.47
CA ASN A 95 -5.05 -12.07 -9.83
C ASN A 95 -4.13 -11.28 -10.78
N ARG A 96 -4.77 -10.44 -11.61
CA ARG A 96 -4.07 -9.41 -12.39
C ARG A 96 -3.38 -8.38 -11.48
N LEU A 97 -4.01 -8.01 -10.37
CA LEU A 97 -3.39 -7.14 -9.36
C LEU A 97 -2.21 -7.80 -8.65
N ASP A 98 -2.32 -9.07 -8.24
CA ASP A 98 -1.20 -9.81 -7.62
C ASP A 98 0.01 -9.90 -8.56
N CYS A 99 -0.21 -10.20 -9.85
CA CYS A 99 0.85 -10.22 -10.87
C CYS A 99 1.56 -8.86 -11.01
N PHE A 100 0.81 -7.76 -11.05
CA PHE A 100 1.37 -6.41 -11.11
C PHE A 100 2.24 -6.08 -9.89
N ILE A 101 1.80 -6.48 -8.69
CA ILE A 101 2.52 -6.25 -7.43
C ILE A 101 3.83 -7.06 -7.40
N VAL A 102 3.81 -8.32 -7.85
CA VAL A 102 5.01 -9.16 -7.91
C VAL A 102 6.03 -8.61 -8.89
N VAL A 103 5.60 -8.25 -10.10
CA VAL A 103 6.48 -7.70 -11.14
C VAL A 103 7.10 -6.38 -10.68
N SER A 104 6.30 -5.47 -10.10
CA SER A 104 6.81 -4.20 -9.58
C SER A 104 7.79 -4.37 -8.40
N GLY A 105 7.57 -5.35 -7.53
CA GLY A 105 8.52 -5.70 -6.45
C GLY A 105 9.81 -6.37 -6.95
N LEU A 106 9.75 -7.15 -8.03
CA LEU A 106 10.93 -7.73 -8.66
C LEU A 106 11.77 -6.64 -9.33
N ILE A 107 11.13 -5.73 -10.06
CA ILE A 107 11.79 -4.57 -10.69
C ILE A 107 12.50 -3.71 -9.62
N GLU A 108 11.85 -3.48 -8.49
CA GLU A 108 12.46 -2.79 -7.34
C GLU A 108 13.74 -3.50 -6.84
N SER A 109 13.72 -4.84 -6.82
CA SER A 109 14.83 -5.64 -6.29
C SER A 109 16.01 -5.74 -7.26
N VAL A 110 15.75 -5.65 -8.57
CA VAL A 110 16.76 -5.79 -9.64
C VAL A 110 17.43 -4.47 -10.02
N ILE A 111 16.77 -3.32 -9.80
CA ILE A 111 17.31 -2.00 -10.15
C ILE A 111 17.66 -1.18 -8.88
N PRO A 112 18.82 -1.41 -8.25
CA PRO A 112 19.36 -0.52 -7.25
C PRO A 112 20.12 0.62 -7.96
N GLY A 113 19.47 1.75 -8.24
CA GLY A 113 20.15 2.88 -8.87
C GLY A 113 19.40 4.21 -8.78
N ASP A 114 20.14 5.26 -8.40
CA ASP A 114 19.76 6.67 -8.22
C ASP A 114 19.21 7.36 -9.48
N ASN A 115 18.06 6.91 -9.97
CA ASN A 115 17.33 7.58 -11.03
C ASN A 115 16.00 8.11 -10.47
N LEU A 116 15.55 9.25 -11.00
CA LEU A 116 14.37 10.03 -10.55
C LEU A 116 13.04 9.22 -10.38
N SER A 117 13.00 7.95 -10.77
CA SER A 117 11.89 7.00 -10.58
C SER A 117 11.80 6.36 -9.18
N LEU A 118 12.75 6.62 -8.27
CA LEU A 118 12.73 6.08 -6.90
C LEU A 118 11.48 6.45 -6.10
N SER A 119 10.78 7.55 -6.43
CA SER A 119 9.57 7.96 -5.71
C SER A 119 8.39 7.03 -6.00
N ALA A 120 8.14 6.69 -7.27
CA ALA A 120 7.05 5.78 -7.66
C ALA A 120 7.30 4.34 -7.18
N ILE A 121 8.55 3.88 -7.26
CA ILE A 121 8.97 2.56 -6.76
C ILE A 121 8.81 2.49 -5.23
N ARG A 122 9.04 3.60 -4.52
CA ARG A 122 8.79 3.68 -3.07
C ARG A 122 7.29 3.55 -2.74
N THR A 123 6.40 4.09 -3.56
CA THR A 123 4.94 3.94 -3.40
C THR A 123 4.50 2.48 -3.54
N VAL A 124 5.15 1.70 -4.42
CA VAL A 124 4.86 0.27 -4.57
C VAL A 124 5.08 -0.52 -3.28
N ARG A 125 6.01 -0.09 -2.41
CA ARG A 125 6.20 -0.71 -1.09
C ARG A 125 4.96 -0.62 -0.21
N VAL A 126 4.15 0.43 -0.38
CA VAL A 126 2.87 0.62 0.34
C VAL A 126 1.79 -0.35 -0.15
N LEU A 127 1.97 -0.97 -1.32
CA LEU A 127 1.08 -2.02 -1.81
C LEU A 127 1.39 -3.40 -1.21
N ARG A 128 2.51 -3.58 -0.47
CA ARG A 128 2.86 -4.88 0.13
C ARG A 128 1.80 -5.39 1.13
N PRO A 129 1.19 -4.57 2.00
CA PRO A 129 0.07 -5.01 2.83
C PRO A 129 -1.17 -5.41 2.00
N LEU A 130 -1.41 -4.74 0.86
CA LEU A 130 -2.53 -5.06 -0.03
C LEU A 130 -2.40 -6.47 -0.62
N ARG A 131 -1.17 -6.97 -0.83
CA ARG A 131 -0.95 -8.37 -1.25
C ARG A 131 -1.47 -9.37 -0.21
N ALA A 132 -1.38 -9.06 1.09
CA ALA A 132 -1.86 -9.95 2.15
C ALA A 132 -3.39 -10.10 2.10
N ILE A 133 -4.10 -9.02 1.74
CA ILE A 133 -5.55 -9.00 1.53
C ILE A 133 -5.95 -9.93 0.38
N ASN A 134 -5.19 -9.92 -0.73
CA ASN A 134 -5.45 -10.79 -1.88
C ASN A 134 -5.21 -12.27 -1.58
N ARG A 135 -4.39 -12.60 -0.57
CA ARG A 135 -4.10 -13.98 -0.17
C ARG A 135 -5.10 -14.57 0.80
N VAL A 136 -5.74 -13.74 1.63
CA VAL A 136 -6.76 -14.22 2.56
C VAL A 136 -8.13 -14.14 1.87
N PRO A 137 -8.72 -15.29 1.45
CA PRO A 137 -10.00 -15.29 0.74
C PRO A 137 -11.10 -14.60 1.55
N SER A 138 -11.07 -14.73 2.88
CA SER A 138 -12.01 -14.05 3.79
C SER A 138 -11.93 -12.52 3.71
N MET A 139 -10.73 -11.94 3.57
CA MET A 139 -10.55 -10.49 3.45
C MET A 139 -11.01 -9.99 2.08
N ARG A 140 -10.72 -10.76 1.03
CA ARG A 140 -11.20 -10.47 -0.32
C ARG A 140 -12.73 -10.41 -0.37
N ILE A 141 -13.41 -11.37 0.25
CA ILE A 141 -14.89 -11.39 0.32
C ILE A 141 -15.40 -10.12 1.01
N LEU A 142 -14.81 -9.74 2.14
CA LEU A 142 -15.20 -8.51 2.86
C LEU A 142 -15.05 -7.25 1.98
N VAL A 143 -13.94 -7.11 1.27
CA VAL A 143 -13.71 -5.95 0.38
C VAL A 143 -14.70 -5.95 -0.78
N MET A 144 -15.00 -7.10 -1.37
CA MET A 144 -15.98 -7.21 -2.47
C MET A 144 -17.38 -6.83 -1.98
N LEU A 145 -17.80 -7.34 -0.82
CA LEU A 145 -19.09 -6.96 -0.21
C LEU A 145 -19.17 -5.47 0.06
N LEU A 146 -18.09 -4.85 0.54
CA LEU A 146 -18.04 -3.41 0.75
C LEU A 146 -18.21 -2.67 -0.58
N LEU A 147 -17.46 -3.06 -1.62
CA LEU A 147 -17.57 -2.46 -2.96
C LEU A 147 -18.96 -2.65 -3.57
N ASP A 148 -19.63 -3.78 -3.31
CA ASP A 148 -20.99 -4.06 -3.79
C ASP A 148 -22.05 -3.18 -3.09
N THR A 149 -21.79 -2.74 -1.85
CA THR A 149 -22.68 -1.81 -1.13
C THR A 149 -22.45 -0.34 -1.46
N LEU A 150 -21.26 0.04 -1.95
CA LEU A 150 -20.95 1.41 -2.39
C LEU A 150 -21.94 1.98 -3.42
N PRO A 151 -22.35 1.27 -4.49
CA PRO A 151 -23.30 1.82 -5.46
C PRO A 151 -24.65 2.16 -4.84
N MET A 152 -25.12 1.41 -3.83
CA MET A 152 -26.35 1.74 -3.10
C MET A 152 -26.20 3.03 -2.27
N LEU A 153 -25.03 3.26 -1.67
CA LEU A 153 -24.72 4.48 -0.94
C LEU A 153 -24.44 5.67 -1.87
N GLY A 154 -24.16 5.43 -3.15
CA GLY A 154 -23.80 6.45 -4.13
C GLY A 154 -24.82 7.60 -4.23
N ASN A 155 -26.12 7.30 -4.19
CA ASN A 155 -27.17 8.31 -4.24
C ASN A 155 -27.15 9.25 -3.01
N VAL A 156 -26.93 8.69 -1.82
CA VAL A 156 -26.85 9.46 -0.57
C VAL A 156 -25.57 10.28 -0.53
N LEU A 157 -24.45 9.71 -0.99
CA LEU A 157 -23.18 10.42 -1.09
C LEU A 157 -23.25 11.58 -2.09
N LEU A 158 -23.95 11.43 -3.21
CA LEU A 158 -24.15 12.51 -4.18
C LEU A 158 -24.95 13.66 -3.58
N LEU A 159 -26.05 13.37 -2.87
CA LEU A 159 -26.83 14.39 -2.16
C LEU A 159 -25.98 15.09 -1.10
N CYS A 160 -25.23 14.33 -0.30
CA CYS A 160 -24.33 14.85 0.73
C CYS A 160 -23.25 15.76 0.13
N PHE A 161 -22.64 15.34 -0.98
CA PHE A 161 -21.68 16.13 -1.73
C PHE A 161 -22.28 17.45 -2.24
N PHE A 162 -23.50 17.41 -2.79
CA PHE A 162 -24.21 18.61 -3.23
C PHE A 162 -24.48 19.58 -2.08
N VAL A 163 -24.94 19.08 -0.93
CA VAL A 163 -25.18 19.89 0.26
C VAL A 163 -23.89 20.55 0.76
N PHE A 164 -22.80 19.79 0.88
CA PHE A 164 -21.50 20.34 1.27
C PHE A 164 -20.96 21.34 0.26
N PHE A 165 -21.24 21.15 -1.03
CA PHE A 165 -20.84 22.09 -2.07
C PHE A 165 -21.55 23.45 -1.91
N ILE A 166 -22.87 23.46 -1.68
CA ILE A 166 -23.63 24.69 -1.45
C ILE A 166 -23.15 25.40 -0.17
N PHE A 167 -23.03 24.68 0.94
CA PHE A 167 -22.49 25.27 2.18
C PHE A 167 -21.06 25.76 2.03
N GLY A 168 -20.24 25.08 1.22
CA GLY A 168 -18.90 25.51 0.87
C GLY A 168 -18.89 26.85 0.14
N ILE A 169 -19.75 27.04 -0.87
CA ILE A 169 -19.89 28.32 -1.58
C ILE A 169 -20.33 29.42 -0.61
N VAL A 170 -21.38 29.17 0.17
CA VAL A 170 -21.88 30.14 1.16
C VAL A 170 -20.78 30.50 2.17
N GLY A 171 -20.05 29.50 2.67
CA GLY A 171 -18.98 29.70 3.64
C GLY A 171 -17.82 30.52 3.08
N VAL A 172 -17.39 30.24 1.84
CA VAL A 172 -16.34 31.05 1.21
C VAL A 172 -16.79 32.50 1.04
N GLN A 173 -18.05 32.75 0.68
CA GLN A 173 -18.54 34.13 0.51
C GLN A 173 -18.70 34.87 1.84
N LEU A 174 -19.16 34.18 2.89
CA LEU A 174 -19.43 34.81 4.20
C LEU A 174 -18.14 35.07 4.99
N TRP A 175 -17.16 34.17 4.93
CA TRP A 175 -15.89 34.27 5.67
C TRP A 175 -14.70 34.71 4.81
N LYS A 176 -14.94 35.21 3.58
CA LYS A 176 -13.87 35.72 2.71
C LYS A 176 -13.11 36.85 3.42
N GLY A 177 -11.83 36.61 3.74
CA GLY A 177 -10.96 37.62 4.34
C GLY A 177 -11.14 37.86 5.84
N LEU A 178 -12.25 37.41 6.45
CA LEU A 178 -12.49 37.59 7.89
C LEU A 178 -11.46 36.86 8.76
N LEU A 179 -11.03 35.67 8.33
CA LEU A 179 -10.08 34.82 9.05
C LEU A 179 -8.61 35.26 8.92
N ARG A 180 -8.33 36.31 8.13
CA ARG A 180 -6.96 36.83 7.92
C ARG A 180 -6.60 37.95 8.89
N ASN A 181 -7.53 38.33 9.77
CA ASN A 181 -7.27 39.31 10.82
C ASN A 181 -6.25 38.75 11.82
N ARG A 182 -5.07 39.36 11.84
CA ARG A 182 -3.98 39.07 12.78
C ARG A 182 -3.60 40.39 13.44
N CYS A 183 -3.47 40.38 14.76
CA CYS A 183 -2.87 41.52 15.46
C CYS A 183 -1.39 41.55 15.11
N PHE A 184 -0.94 42.64 14.49
CA PHE A 184 0.47 42.93 14.32
C PHE A 184 0.87 43.98 15.35
N LEU A 185 2.02 43.80 15.99
CA LEU A 185 2.63 44.86 16.78
C LEU A 185 3.21 45.87 15.79
N GLN A 186 2.68 47.09 15.80
CA GLN A 186 3.24 48.19 15.02
C GLN A 186 4.51 48.67 15.72
N LEU A 187 5.64 48.01 15.46
CA LEU A 187 6.94 48.48 15.92
C LEU A 187 7.29 49.74 15.13
N ASN A 188 7.50 50.86 15.83
CA ASN A 188 8.05 52.07 15.23
C ASN A 188 9.42 51.73 14.62
N ALA A 189 9.63 52.12 13.36
CA ALA A 189 10.85 51.85 12.59
C ALA A 189 12.14 52.42 13.23
N THR A 190 12.02 53.20 14.31
CA THR A 190 13.15 53.76 15.04
C THR A 190 13.77 52.80 16.07
N THR A 191 13.17 51.64 16.37
CA THR A 191 13.65 50.72 17.42
C THR A 191 13.94 49.27 16.94
N ILE A 192 13.89 48.97 15.64
CA ILE A 192 14.14 47.61 15.14
C ILE A 192 15.55 47.52 14.51
N PRO A 193 16.46 46.67 15.02
CA PRO A 193 17.70 46.35 14.31
C PRO A 193 17.38 45.58 13.03
N ASN A 194 18.10 45.87 11.94
CA ASN A 194 17.89 45.43 10.55
C ASN A 194 17.84 43.89 10.28
N HIS A 195 17.75 43.04 11.30
CA HIS A 195 17.83 41.59 11.18
C HIS A 195 16.50 40.84 11.34
N ALA A 196 15.38 41.55 11.54
CA ALA A 196 14.05 40.97 11.81
C ALA A 196 13.00 41.27 10.72
N LEU A 197 13.43 41.57 9.49
CA LEU A 197 12.55 41.73 8.32
C LEU A 197 12.74 40.53 7.38
N PHE A 198 12.07 39.42 7.68
CA PHE A 198 11.77 38.31 6.76
C PHE A 198 10.43 37.68 7.16
#